data_AF-A0A1J8PR40-F1
#
_entry.id   AF-A0A1J8PR40-F1
#
_cell.length_a   1.000
_cell.length_b   1.000
_cell.length_c   1.000
_cell.angle_alpha   90.00
_cell.angle_beta   90.00
_cell.angle_gamma   90.00
#
_symmetry.space_group_name_H-M   'P 1'
#
loop_
_entity.id
_entity.type
_entity.pdbx_description
1 polymer ?
#
loop_
_entity_poly.entity_id
_entity_poly.type
_entity_poly.pdbx_seq_one_letter_code
_entity_poly.pdbx_strand_id
1 'polypeptide(L)'
;GISDSKESGNSDNELPAGTSKKITSPGSTRILPGIMGEDSGQLTLDQLKQYRVANHLSDYTKDTLATGDIYDYIIEGLSATGASTQVIIQLATPIPANAVLRQYSLATGWRNFVVDNNNSIQSKTNTSNICTDGTWQTGLVTGATCLKLTLKDGGENDSDNQANGVIESTISITTPVVVGSSNSSGSSGGCVYHPNAPARFDTVFILLMTLSVYYLIRRRRRFSH
;
A
#
# COMPACT_ATOMS: atom_id res chain seq x y z
N GLY A 1 2.11 -35.59 15.81
CA GLY A 1 1.83 -34.25 16.36
C GLY A 1 3.14 -33.50 16.38
N ILE A 2 3.23 -32.42 15.63
CA ILE A 2 4.37 -31.50 15.74
C ILE A 2 4.17 -30.74 17.05
N SER A 3 5.23 -30.60 17.84
CA SER A 3 5.19 -30.08 19.21
C SER A 3 4.93 -28.56 19.22
N ASP A 4 3.94 -28.13 20.03
CA ASP A 4 3.52 -26.73 20.29
C ASP A 4 4.55 -25.87 21.05
N SER A 5 5.85 -26.16 20.94
CA SER A 5 6.89 -25.52 21.77
C SER A 5 7.37 -24.15 21.25
N LYS A 6 6.51 -23.40 20.57
CA LYS A 6 6.77 -22.00 20.17
C LYS A 6 5.59 -21.04 20.43
N GLU A 7 4.74 -21.32 21.41
CA GLU A 7 3.92 -20.24 21.98
C GLU A 7 4.84 -19.31 22.78
N SER A 8 5.42 -18.31 22.08
CA SER A 8 5.82 -17.07 22.74
C SER A 8 4.61 -16.59 23.54
N GLY A 9 4.77 -16.17 24.80
CA GLY A 9 3.66 -15.86 25.73
C GLY A 9 2.75 -14.67 25.38
N ASN A 10 2.45 -14.46 24.10
CA ASN A 10 1.41 -13.59 23.58
C ASN A 10 0.07 -14.33 23.55
N SER A 11 -1.02 -13.60 23.76
CA SER A 11 -2.36 -14.12 23.51
C SER A 11 -2.63 -14.28 22.00
N ASP A 12 -3.59 -15.13 21.63
CA ASP A 12 -3.96 -15.41 20.23
C ASP A 12 -4.27 -14.16 19.39
N ASN A 13 -4.69 -13.07 20.05
CA ASN A 13 -5.03 -11.79 19.44
C ASN A 13 -3.87 -10.78 19.45
N GLU A 14 -2.63 -11.21 19.73
CA GLU A 14 -1.43 -10.36 19.75
C GLU A 14 -0.29 -10.89 18.88
N LEU A 15 0.16 -10.09 17.91
CA LEU A 15 1.26 -10.39 17.00
C LEU A 15 2.44 -9.44 17.24
N PRO A 16 3.67 -9.93 17.51
CA PRO A 16 4.85 -9.07 17.61
C PRO A 16 5.10 -8.30 16.30
N ALA A 17 5.49 -7.02 16.39
CA ALA A 17 5.76 -6.17 15.22
C ALA A 17 6.93 -5.21 15.48
N GLY A 18 8.10 -5.79 15.75
CA GLY A 18 9.33 -5.08 16.12
C GLY A 18 9.62 -5.14 17.63
N THR A 19 10.69 -4.46 18.06
CA THR A 19 11.14 -4.51 19.45
C THR A 19 10.12 -3.90 20.40
N SER A 20 9.51 -4.74 21.25
CA SER A 20 8.50 -4.33 22.25
C SER A 20 7.28 -3.62 21.65
N LYS A 21 6.94 -3.93 20.39
CA LYS A 21 5.75 -3.45 19.68
C LYS A 21 4.91 -4.65 19.27
N LYS A 22 3.60 -4.44 19.22
CA LYS A 22 2.63 -5.46 18.77
C LYS A 22 1.51 -4.87 17.94
N ILE A 23 0.91 -5.78 17.17
CA ILE A 23 -0.39 -5.63 16.53
C ILE A 23 -1.39 -6.42 17.37
N THR A 24 -2.55 -5.84 17.63
CA THR A 24 -3.59 -6.44 18.46
C THR A 24 -4.92 -6.40 17.74
N SER A 25 -5.57 -7.55 17.64
CA SER A 25 -6.95 -7.71 17.16
C SER A 25 -7.91 -7.91 18.35
N PRO A 26 -9.25 -7.95 18.14
CA PRO A 26 -10.18 -8.17 19.24
C PRO A 26 -9.98 -9.55 19.86
N GLY A 27 -10.22 -9.68 21.17
CA GLY A 27 -9.94 -10.92 21.92
C GLY A 27 -10.71 -12.17 21.49
N SER A 28 -11.73 -12.03 20.63
CA SER A 28 -12.45 -13.17 20.02
C SER A 28 -11.84 -13.65 18.71
N THR A 29 -10.77 -13.01 18.23
CA THR A 29 -10.10 -13.30 16.96
C THR A 29 -8.68 -13.78 17.21
N ARG A 30 -8.08 -14.41 16.20
CA ARG A 30 -6.66 -14.75 16.19
C ARG A 30 -5.93 -13.91 15.15
N ILE A 31 -4.73 -13.45 15.46
CA ILE A 31 -3.89 -12.68 14.55
C ILE A 31 -2.57 -13.37 14.31
N LEU A 32 -2.18 -13.45 13.03
CA LEU A 32 -1.01 -14.18 12.55
C LEU A 32 -0.13 -13.29 11.68
N PRO A 33 1.18 -13.60 11.54
CA PRO A 33 1.98 -13.01 10.48
C PRO A 33 1.31 -13.21 9.11
N GLY A 34 1.43 -12.21 8.24
CA GLY A 34 1.00 -12.36 6.85
C GLY A 34 1.85 -13.36 6.08
N ILE A 35 1.37 -13.79 4.92
CA ILE A 35 2.00 -14.84 4.10
C ILE A 35 3.42 -14.46 3.60
N MET A 36 3.79 -13.19 3.69
CA MET A 36 5.10 -12.68 3.28
C MET A 36 6.06 -12.54 4.45
N GLY A 37 5.54 -12.53 5.68
CA GLY A 37 6.31 -12.56 6.93
C GLY A 37 6.50 -13.99 7.45
N GLU A 38 7.46 -14.16 8.37
CA GLU A 38 7.70 -15.46 9.02
C GLU A 38 7.20 -15.45 10.47
N ASP A 39 7.82 -14.65 11.33
CA ASP A 39 7.60 -14.70 12.79
C ASP A 39 7.04 -13.40 13.38
N SER A 40 6.80 -12.37 12.57
CA SER A 40 6.34 -11.07 13.06
C SER A 40 5.45 -10.37 12.05
N GLY A 41 4.59 -9.49 12.56
CA GLY A 41 3.79 -8.60 11.76
C GLY A 41 4.57 -7.43 11.16
N GLN A 42 5.89 -7.31 11.38
CA GLN A 42 6.73 -6.32 10.69
C GLN A 42 7.48 -6.99 9.54
N LEU A 43 7.27 -6.49 8.32
CA LEU A 43 7.85 -6.99 7.10
C LEU A 43 8.97 -6.05 6.62
N THR A 44 10.09 -6.60 6.17
CA THR A 44 11.13 -5.82 5.48
C THR A 44 10.88 -5.78 3.97
N LEU A 45 11.37 -4.73 3.30
CA LEU A 45 11.28 -4.64 1.85
C LEU A 45 12.03 -5.80 1.15
N ASP A 46 13.09 -6.32 1.77
CA ASP A 46 13.85 -7.45 1.22
C ASP A 46 13.08 -8.77 1.34
N GLN A 47 12.37 -9.03 2.45
CA GLN A 47 11.46 -10.16 2.56
C GLN A 47 10.34 -10.08 1.52
N LEU A 48 9.76 -8.89 1.32
CA LEU A 48 8.74 -8.68 0.29
C LEU A 48 9.28 -9.01 -1.12
N LYS A 49 10.49 -8.57 -1.44
CA LYS A 49 11.15 -8.89 -2.74
C LYS A 49 11.45 -10.37 -2.87
N GLN A 50 12.00 -10.99 -1.83
CA GLN A 50 12.32 -12.42 -1.81
C GLN A 50 11.08 -13.26 -2.03
N TYR A 51 9.98 -12.94 -1.35
CA TYR A 51 8.70 -13.62 -1.54
C TYR A 51 8.25 -13.57 -3.01
N ARG A 52 8.30 -12.40 -3.65
CA ARG A 52 7.92 -12.27 -5.07
C ARG A 52 8.82 -13.09 -5.99
N VAL A 53 10.13 -13.06 -5.78
CA VAL A 53 11.09 -13.85 -6.57
C VAL A 53 10.84 -15.34 -6.40
N ALA A 54 10.65 -15.82 -5.17
CA ALA A 54 10.38 -17.22 -4.86
C ALA A 54 9.07 -17.73 -5.50
N ASN A 55 8.08 -16.85 -5.66
CA ASN A 55 6.78 -17.16 -6.24
C ASN A 55 6.64 -16.74 -7.71
N HIS A 56 7.74 -16.39 -8.39
CA HIS A 56 7.76 -16.00 -9.81
C HIS A 56 6.80 -14.85 -10.16
N LEU A 57 6.66 -13.86 -9.27
CA LEU A 57 5.80 -12.70 -9.44
C LEU A 57 6.57 -11.49 -10.01
N SER A 58 5.94 -10.70 -10.88
CA SER A 58 6.50 -9.42 -11.40
C SER A 58 6.86 -8.46 -10.27
N ASP A 59 7.93 -7.67 -10.34
CA ASP A 59 8.29 -6.79 -9.23
C ASP A 59 7.34 -5.58 -9.08
N TYR A 60 6.52 -5.58 -8.02
CA TYR A 60 5.66 -4.46 -7.59
C TYR A 60 6.00 -4.00 -6.17
N THR A 61 7.21 -4.29 -5.68
CA THR A 61 7.59 -4.00 -4.29
C THR A 61 7.78 -2.51 -4.00
N LYS A 62 8.03 -1.70 -5.03
CA LYS A 62 8.30 -0.27 -4.92
C LYS A 62 7.02 0.56 -5.01
N ASP A 63 6.84 1.48 -4.07
CA ASP A 63 5.82 2.52 -4.14
C ASP A 63 6.36 3.82 -4.79
N THR A 64 5.44 4.66 -5.23
CA THR A 64 5.69 6.06 -5.63
C THR A 64 6.04 6.96 -4.45
N LEU A 65 5.62 6.58 -3.24
CA LEU A 65 5.92 7.28 -1.98
C LEU A 65 7.09 6.60 -1.25
N ALA A 66 7.70 7.33 -0.32
CA ALA A 66 8.72 6.76 0.55
C ALA A 66 8.04 5.81 1.57
N THR A 67 8.25 4.50 1.38
CA THR A 67 7.75 3.43 2.25
C THR A 67 8.41 3.50 3.62
N GLY A 68 7.60 3.49 4.68
CA GLY A 68 8.07 3.37 6.06
C GLY A 68 8.09 1.92 6.53
N ASP A 69 7.82 1.68 7.81
CA ASP A 69 7.59 0.34 8.34
C ASP A 69 6.42 -0.33 7.59
N ILE A 70 6.57 -1.61 7.25
CA ILE A 70 5.53 -2.42 6.60
C ILE A 70 4.96 -3.36 7.66
N TYR A 71 3.64 -3.35 7.80
CA TYR A 71 2.92 -4.26 8.68
C TYR A 71 2.15 -5.27 7.84
N ASP A 72 2.38 -6.56 8.06
CA ASP A 72 1.81 -7.67 7.31
C ASP A 72 1.17 -8.68 8.26
N TYR A 73 -0.15 -8.83 8.20
CA TYR A 73 -0.89 -9.65 9.17
C TYR A 73 -2.16 -10.26 8.58
N ILE A 74 -2.60 -11.34 9.22
CA ILE A 74 -3.87 -12.04 8.95
C ILE A 74 -4.70 -12.02 10.23
N ILE A 75 -5.97 -11.63 10.13
CA ILE A 75 -6.94 -11.72 11.24
C ILE A 75 -7.94 -12.80 10.87
N GLU A 76 -8.08 -13.82 11.71
CA GLU A 76 -9.02 -14.92 11.51
C GLU A 76 -9.99 -15.08 12.69
N GLY A 77 -11.07 -15.84 12.47
CA GLY A 77 -12.09 -16.09 13.50
C GLY A 77 -13.06 -14.91 13.65
N LEU A 78 -13.35 -14.19 12.57
CA LEU A 78 -14.37 -13.17 12.58
C LEU A 78 -15.75 -13.77 12.92
N SER A 79 -16.59 -12.99 13.60
CA SER A 79 -17.90 -13.45 14.09
C SER A 79 -18.87 -13.86 12.99
N ALA A 80 -18.65 -13.37 11.76
CA ALA A 80 -19.40 -13.71 10.57
C ALA A 80 -18.54 -13.42 9.33
N THR A 81 -18.81 -14.13 8.23
CA THR A 81 -18.22 -13.80 6.94
C THR A 81 -18.68 -12.42 6.47
N GLY A 82 -17.74 -11.67 5.92
CA GLY A 82 -17.94 -10.28 5.57
C GLY A 82 -18.10 -9.36 6.78
N ALA A 83 -17.71 -9.73 8.00
CA ALA A 83 -17.76 -8.81 9.13
C ALA A 83 -16.68 -7.72 9.03
N SER A 84 -16.91 -6.58 9.70
CA SER A 84 -15.83 -5.62 9.94
C SER A 84 -15.18 -5.90 11.29
N THR A 85 -13.86 -5.70 11.38
CA THR A 85 -13.09 -5.84 12.61
C THR A 85 -12.17 -4.64 12.82
N GLN A 86 -11.59 -4.54 14.02
CA GLN A 86 -10.61 -3.50 14.35
C GLN A 86 -9.25 -4.11 14.60
N VAL A 87 -8.19 -3.44 14.16
CA VAL A 87 -6.82 -3.80 14.47
C VAL A 87 -6.07 -2.59 14.98
N ILE A 88 -5.29 -2.78 16.04
CA ILE A 88 -4.49 -1.75 16.68
C ILE A 88 -3.01 -2.08 16.47
N ILE A 89 -2.26 -1.14 15.92
CA ILE A 89 -0.83 -1.28 15.63
C ILE A 89 -0.06 -0.28 16.49
N GLN A 90 0.86 -0.79 17.30
CA GLN A 90 1.84 0.04 18.00
C GLN A 90 2.97 0.40 17.04
N LEU A 91 3.11 1.69 16.75
CA LEU A 91 4.09 2.16 15.78
C LEU A 91 5.48 2.28 16.44
N ALA A 92 6.52 1.83 15.72
CA ALA A 92 7.91 2.06 16.11
C ALA A 92 8.32 3.51 15.80
N THR A 93 7.88 4.00 14.65
CA THR A 93 8.10 5.37 14.18
C THR A 93 6.82 6.19 14.35
N PRO A 94 6.85 7.36 15.01
CA PRO A 94 5.69 8.25 15.07
C PRO A 94 5.21 8.65 13.67
N ILE A 95 3.90 8.81 13.49
CA ILE A 95 3.31 9.18 12.20
C ILE A 95 3.93 10.52 11.73
N PRO A 96 4.57 10.57 10.56
CA PRO A 96 5.17 11.80 10.04
C PRO A 96 4.12 12.82 9.56
N ALA A 97 4.55 14.04 9.28
CA ALA A 97 3.71 15.03 8.60
C ALA A 97 3.40 14.58 7.17
N ASN A 98 2.20 14.90 6.68
CA ASN A 98 1.73 14.55 5.33
C ASN A 98 1.75 13.03 5.03
N ALA A 99 1.61 12.20 6.06
CA ALA A 99 1.60 10.76 5.92
C ALA A 99 0.40 10.28 5.09
N VAL A 100 0.61 9.22 4.32
CA VAL A 100 -0.44 8.50 3.58
C VAL A 100 -0.37 7.03 3.95
N LEU A 101 -1.50 6.45 4.33
CA LEU A 101 -1.61 5.02 4.56
C LEU A 101 -1.74 4.31 3.23
N ARG A 102 -0.80 3.42 2.95
CA ARG A 102 -0.75 2.63 1.73
C ARG A 102 -1.02 1.17 2.09
N GLN A 103 -1.72 0.49 1.21
CA GLN A 103 -1.95 -0.94 1.27
C GLN A 103 -1.22 -1.60 0.10
N TYR A 104 -0.73 -2.80 0.32
CA TYR A 104 -0.11 -3.62 -0.70
C TYR A 104 -0.95 -4.86 -0.94
N SER A 105 -1.06 -5.27 -2.21
CA SER A 105 -1.55 -6.60 -2.58
C SER A 105 -0.59 -7.25 -3.57
N LEU A 106 -0.54 -8.58 -3.59
CA LEU A 106 0.28 -9.30 -4.55
C LEU A 106 -0.11 -9.02 -6.01
N ALA A 107 -1.39 -8.73 -6.24
CA ALA A 107 -1.98 -8.49 -7.56
C ALA A 107 -1.69 -7.10 -8.13
N THR A 108 -1.84 -6.04 -7.32
CA THR A 108 -1.80 -4.64 -7.80
C THR A 108 -0.65 -3.82 -7.23
N GLY A 109 0.13 -4.37 -6.29
CA GLY A 109 1.17 -3.62 -5.59
C GLY A 109 0.57 -2.59 -4.63
N TRP A 110 1.27 -1.47 -4.45
CA TRP A 110 0.89 -0.41 -3.52
C TRP A 110 -0.23 0.48 -4.06
N ARG A 111 -1.27 0.69 -3.25
CA ARG A 111 -2.37 1.64 -3.50
C ARG A 111 -2.72 2.42 -2.22
N ASN A 112 -3.55 3.45 -2.36
CA ASN A 112 -4.06 4.17 -1.20
C ASN A 112 -5.01 3.25 -0.43
N PHE A 113 -4.90 3.27 0.89
CA PHE A 113 -5.91 2.66 1.75
C PHE A 113 -7.27 3.33 1.50
N VAL A 114 -8.31 2.51 1.39
CA VAL A 114 -9.67 2.98 1.09
C VAL A 114 -10.40 3.27 2.40
N VAL A 115 -10.96 4.47 2.50
CA VAL A 115 -11.75 4.89 3.66
C VAL A 115 -13.20 5.06 3.23
N ASP A 116 -14.11 4.35 3.90
CA ASP A 116 -15.54 4.31 3.62
C ASP A 116 -16.34 3.99 4.91
N ASN A 117 -17.60 3.57 4.78
CA ASN A 117 -18.45 3.25 5.92
C ASN A 117 -18.02 2.01 6.73
N ASN A 118 -17.24 1.11 6.12
CA ASN A 118 -16.77 -0.14 6.71
C ASN A 118 -15.24 -0.14 6.94
N ASN A 119 -14.53 0.84 6.40
CA ASN A 119 -13.08 0.99 6.49
C ASN A 119 -12.70 2.37 7.03
N SER A 120 -11.96 2.42 8.13
CA SER A 120 -11.62 3.70 8.77
C SER A 120 -10.20 3.72 9.34
N ILE A 121 -9.56 4.88 9.29
CA ILE A 121 -8.26 5.14 9.92
C ILE A 121 -8.48 5.99 11.15
N GLN A 122 -7.90 5.60 12.28
CA GLN A 122 -7.80 6.42 13.48
C GLN A 122 -6.39 6.35 14.05
N SER A 123 -5.95 7.39 14.73
CA SER A 123 -4.64 7.41 15.40
C SER A 123 -4.70 8.14 16.73
N LYS A 124 -3.67 7.90 17.55
CA LYS A 124 -3.55 8.47 18.88
C LYS A 124 -2.09 8.67 19.25
N THR A 125 -1.77 9.84 19.78
CA THR A 125 -0.49 10.08 20.45
C THR A 125 -0.52 9.42 21.81
N ASN A 126 0.42 8.50 22.07
CA ASN A 126 0.55 7.93 23.40
C ASN A 126 1.99 8.02 23.91
N THR A 127 2.15 8.62 25.09
CA THR A 127 3.40 8.74 25.83
C THR A 127 3.82 7.45 26.53
N SER A 128 2.90 6.51 26.76
CA SER A 128 3.18 5.23 27.46
C SER A 128 3.41 4.04 26.53
N ASN A 129 3.39 4.23 25.21
CA ASN A 129 3.44 3.15 24.20
C ASN A 129 2.30 2.11 24.28
N ILE A 130 1.28 2.30 25.12
CA ILE A 130 0.17 1.34 25.28
C ILE A 130 -1.04 1.80 24.45
N CYS A 131 -1.38 1.13 23.35
CA CYS A 131 -2.47 1.58 22.48
C CYS A 131 -3.87 1.10 22.95
N THR A 132 -4.19 1.23 24.24
CA THR A 132 -5.49 0.84 24.83
C THR A 132 -6.46 2.03 24.89
N ASP A 133 -7.44 2.03 25.81
CA ASP A 133 -8.55 2.98 25.97
C ASP A 133 -8.22 4.48 25.79
N GLY A 134 -9.27 5.28 25.58
CA GLY A 134 -9.21 6.73 25.46
C GLY A 134 -9.65 7.27 24.11
N THR A 135 -9.37 8.55 23.86
CA THR A 135 -9.88 9.27 22.69
C THR A 135 -8.99 9.01 21.47
N TRP A 136 -9.57 8.38 20.45
CA TRP A 136 -8.95 8.19 19.14
C TRP A 136 -9.37 9.32 18.19
N GLN A 137 -8.41 9.84 17.42
CA GLN A 137 -8.68 10.87 16.42
C GLN A 137 -8.80 10.23 15.04
N THR A 138 -9.76 10.68 14.24
CA THR A 138 -9.92 10.20 12.86
C THR A 138 -8.74 10.62 11.99
N GLY A 139 -8.25 9.70 11.16
CA GLY A 139 -7.13 9.91 10.24
C GLY A 139 -5.75 9.68 10.86
N LEU A 140 -4.72 10.02 10.09
CA LEU A 140 -3.31 9.95 10.47
C LEU A 140 -2.89 11.28 11.13
N VAL A 141 -2.76 11.29 12.45
CA VAL A 141 -2.35 12.46 13.24
C VAL A 141 -0.84 12.45 13.38
N THR A 142 -0.19 13.54 12.99
CA THR A 142 1.27 13.69 13.10
C THR A 142 1.74 13.53 14.55
N GLY A 143 2.80 12.75 14.73
CA GLY A 143 3.37 12.41 16.04
C GLY A 143 2.60 11.33 16.80
N ALA A 144 1.49 10.82 16.27
CA ALA A 144 0.81 9.67 16.88
C ALA A 144 1.69 8.41 16.82
N THR A 145 1.58 7.57 17.84
CA THR A 145 2.35 6.33 18.01
C THR A 145 1.45 5.09 18.03
N CYS A 146 0.15 5.29 17.89
CA CYS A 146 -0.86 4.26 17.79
C CYS A 146 -1.68 4.47 16.52
N LEU A 147 -1.83 3.41 15.74
CA LEU A 147 -2.74 3.33 14.60
C LEU A 147 -3.86 2.35 14.93
N LYS A 148 -5.10 2.70 14.61
CA LYS A 148 -6.23 1.80 14.68
C LYS A 148 -6.96 1.82 13.34
N LEU A 149 -7.14 0.65 12.76
CA LEU A 149 -7.86 0.48 11.51
C LEU A 149 -9.16 -0.28 11.79
N THR A 150 -10.22 0.12 11.10
CA THR A 150 -11.39 -0.73 10.90
C THR A 150 -11.28 -1.29 9.49
N LEU A 151 -11.43 -2.61 9.34
CA LEU A 151 -11.27 -3.33 8.08
C LEU A 151 -12.50 -4.20 7.83
N LYS A 152 -12.89 -4.34 6.57
CA LYS A 152 -14.00 -5.19 6.12
C LYS A 152 -13.48 -6.46 5.46
N ASP A 153 -13.89 -7.61 5.96
CA ASP A 153 -13.70 -8.93 5.34
C ASP A 153 -14.38 -8.98 3.95
N GLY A 154 -13.62 -9.37 2.94
CA GLY A 154 -13.96 -9.27 1.53
C GLY A 154 -14.04 -7.84 0.97
N GLY A 155 -13.58 -6.83 1.73
CA GLY A 155 -13.58 -5.44 1.32
C GLY A 155 -12.38 -5.05 0.44
N GLU A 156 -12.31 -3.77 0.05
CA GLU A 156 -11.20 -3.27 -0.77
C GLU A 156 -9.85 -3.27 -0.05
N ASN A 157 -9.84 -3.27 1.28
CA ASN A 157 -8.62 -3.37 2.10
C ASN A 157 -8.33 -4.78 2.62
N ASP A 158 -9.06 -5.77 2.11
CA ASP A 158 -8.75 -7.18 2.29
C ASP A 158 -8.03 -7.69 1.05
N SER A 159 -6.84 -8.26 1.23
CA SER A 159 -5.89 -8.46 0.13
C SER A 159 -6.32 -9.52 -0.87
N ASP A 160 -7.15 -10.48 -0.44
CA ASP A 160 -7.73 -11.52 -1.28
C ASP A 160 -9.13 -11.15 -1.83
N ASN A 161 -9.73 -10.06 -1.31
CA ASN A 161 -11.08 -9.60 -1.58
C ASN A 161 -12.18 -10.66 -1.40
N GLN A 162 -11.99 -11.64 -0.51
CA GLN A 162 -12.96 -12.71 -0.25
C GLN A 162 -13.62 -12.55 1.12
N ALA A 163 -14.96 -12.61 1.17
CA ALA A 163 -15.70 -12.63 2.42
C ALA A 163 -15.69 -14.03 3.05
N ASN A 164 -14.61 -14.40 3.72
CA ASN A 164 -14.34 -15.77 4.19
C ASN A 164 -14.11 -15.89 5.71
N GLY A 165 -14.31 -14.80 6.47
CA GLY A 165 -14.09 -14.75 7.90
C GLY A 165 -12.63 -14.50 8.29
N VAL A 166 -11.79 -14.16 7.30
CA VAL A 166 -10.37 -13.86 7.42
C VAL A 166 -10.10 -12.53 6.73
N ILE A 167 -9.19 -11.71 7.27
CA ILE A 167 -8.71 -10.50 6.61
C ILE A 167 -7.20 -10.60 6.45
N GLU A 168 -6.72 -10.51 5.21
CA GLU A 168 -5.30 -10.41 4.90
C GLU A 168 -4.93 -8.95 4.62
N SER A 169 -3.97 -8.38 5.35
CA SER A 169 -3.63 -6.96 5.21
C SER A 169 -2.14 -6.70 5.33
N THR A 170 -1.59 -6.11 4.25
CA THR A 170 -0.25 -5.56 4.22
C THR A 170 -0.33 -4.05 4.03
N ILE A 171 0.17 -3.26 4.99
CA ILE A 171 0.09 -1.80 4.96
C ILE A 171 1.44 -1.14 5.27
N SER A 172 1.60 0.12 4.87
CA SER A 172 2.72 0.96 5.27
C SER A 172 2.27 2.41 5.44
N ILE A 173 2.86 3.09 6.41
CA ILE A 173 2.73 4.54 6.55
C ILE A 173 3.83 5.18 5.72
N THR A 174 3.43 5.90 4.68
CA THR A 174 4.36 6.44 3.68
C THR A 174 4.37 7.97 3.71
N THR A 175 5.41 8.57 3.13
CA THR A 175 5.51 10.03 2.98
C THR A 175 5.82 10.41 1.53
N PRO A 176 5.42 11.62 1.09
CA PRO A 176 5.88 12.18 -0.16
C PRO A 176 7.41 12.14 -0.25
N VAL A 177 7.95 11.63 -1.36
CA VAL A 177 9.38 11.70 -1.63
C VAL A 177 9.72 13.18 -1.81
N VAL A 178 10.37 13.78 -0.81
CA VAL A 178 10.93 15.13 -0.97
C VAL A 178 12.13 14.98 -1.89
N VAL A 179 11.90 15.17 -3.19
CA VAL A 179 13.00 15.38 -4.13
C VAL A 179 13.62 16.70 -3.71
N GLY A 180 14.75 16.64 -3.01
CA GLY A 180 15.49 17.84 -2.65
C GLY A 180 15.73 18.66 -3.91
N SER A 181 15.15 19.85 -3.97
CA SER A 181 15.68 20.90 -4.82
C SER A 181 17.08 21.20 -4.29
N SER A 182 18.08 20.58 -4.90
CA SER A 182 19.37 21.24 -5.00
C SER A 182 19.08 22.63 -5.56
N ASN A 183 19.49 23.67 -4.83
CA ASN A 183 19.54 25.03 -5.34
C ASN A 183 20.24 25.01 -6.70
N SER A 184 19.44 25.01 -7.75
CA SER A 184 19.83 25.26 -9.12
C SER A 184 18.77 26.19 -9.65
N SER A 185 19.17 27.43 -9.86
CA SER A 185 18.44 28.42 -10.63
C SER A 185 18.07 27.80 -11.98
N GLY A 186 16.84 27.29 -12.07
CA GLY A 186 16.34 26.52 -13.22
C GLY A 186 15.00 27.08 -13.65
N SER A 187 15.06 27.92 -14.68
CA SER A 187 13.97 28.65 -15.31
C SER A 187 12.71 27.81 -15.50
N SER A 188 11.59 28.33 -14.99
CA SER A 188 10.23 27.90 -15.33
C SER A 188 10.07 27.87 -16.85
N GLY A 189 9.86 26.66 -17.40
CA GLY A 189 9.54 26.44 -18.81
C GLY A 189 8.11 26.91 -19.11
N GLY A 190 7.95 28.22 -19.30
CA GLY A 190 6.80 28.80 -19.97
C GLY A 190 7.03 28.84 -21.47
N CYS A 191 6.07 28.36 -22.25
CA CYS A 191 6.11 28.46 -23.71
C CYS A 191 5.97 29.95 -24.10
N VAL A 192 7.07 30.63 -24.38
CA VAL A 192 7.04 31.98 -24.95
C VAL A 192 6.74 31.87 -26.45
N TYR A 193 5.62 32.44 -26.90
CA TYR A 193 5.29 32.53 -28.31
C TYR A 193 6.21 33.56 -28.98
N HIS A 194 7.20 33.10 -29.75
CA HIS A 194 8.04 33.96 -30.59
C HIS A 194 7.43 34.05 -32.00
N PRO A 195 6.87 35.20 -32.42
CA PRO A 195 6.22 35.35 -33.72
C PRO A 195 7.17 35.28 -34.92
N ASN A 196 8.49 35.26 -34.68
CA ASN A 196 9.54 35.25 -35.71
C ASN A 196 10.42 33.97 -35.69
N ALA A 197 10.00 32.91 -34.99
CA ALA A 197 10.72 31.64 -35.06
C ALA A 197 10.42 30.92 -36.39
N PRO A 198 11.43 30.44 -37.13
CA PRO A 198 11.19 29.67 -38.34
C PRO A 198 10.42 28.40 -37.99
N ALA A 199 9.28 28.19 -38.66
CA ALA A 199 8.44 27.01 -38.48
C ALA A 199 9.27 25.74 -38.72
N ARG A 200 9.47 24.95 -37.65
CA ARG A 200 10.07 23.62 -37.76
C ARG A 200 8.95 22.67 -38.15
N PHE A 201 8.75 22.49 -39.45
CA PHE A 201 7.86 21.45 -39.95
C PHE A 201 8.45 20.09 -39.59
N ASP A 202 7.74 19.35 -38.75
CA ASP A 202 8.11 17.98 -38.42
C ASP A 202 7.85 17.09 -39.66
N THR A 203 8.89 16.95 -40.47
CA THR A 203 8.87 16.16 -41.70
C THR A 203 8.59 14.68 -41.43
N VAL A 204 8.84 14.20 -40.21
CA VAL A 204 8.53 12.82 -39.80
C VAL A 204 7.02 12.62 -39.72
N PHE A 205 6.28 13.57 -39.16
CA PHE A 205 4.81 13.50 -39.11
C PHE A 205 4.18 13.49 -40.51
N ILE A 206 4.71 14.28 -41.43
CA ILE A 206 4.24 14.31 -42.83
C ILE A 206 4.52 12.96 -43.52
N LEU A 207 5.70 12.37 -43.29
CA LEU A 207 6.04 11.04 -43.81
C LEU A 207 5.11 9.95 -43.26
N LEU A 208 4.81 9.97 -41.96
CA LEU A 208 3.90 8.98 -41.35
C LEU A 208 2.47 9.10 -41.89
N MET A 209 1.98 10.32 -42.12
CA MET A 209 0.67 10.55 -42.73
C MET A 209 0.60 10.03 -44.16
N THR A 210 1.61 10.32 -44.98
CA THR A 210 1.63 9.88 -46.39
C THR A 210 1.72 8.36 -46.52
N LEU A 211 2.52 7.69 -45.68
CA LEU A 211 2.61 6.23 -45.63
C LEU A 211 1.29 5.58 -45.18
N SER A 212 0.61 6.17 -44.20
CA SER A 212 -0.68 5.69 -43.71
C SER A 212 -1.77 5.78 -44.78
N VAL A 213 -1.83 6.90 -45.51
CA VAL A 213 -2.75 7.08 -46.64
C VAL A 213 -2.45 6.09 -47.77
N TYR A 214 -1.17 5.91 -48.13
CA TYR A 214 -0.76 4.93 -49.13
C TYR A 214 -1.17 3.50 -48.75
N TYR A 215 -0.97 3.11 -47.49
CA TYR A 215 -1.38 1.81 -46.99
C TYR A 215 -2.90 1.60 -47.08
N LEU A 216 -3.70 2.61 -46.72
CA LEU A 216 -5.16 2.54 -46.81
C LEU A 216 -5.65 2.43 -48.27
N ILE A 217 -5.03 3.15 -49.21
CA ILE A 217 -5.34 3.04 -50.65
C ILE A 217 -4.99 1.64 -51.16
N ARG A 218 -3.83 1.09 -50.78
CA ARG A 218 -3.41 -0.26 -51.18
C ARG A 218 -4.33 -1.34 -50.60
N ARG A 219 -4.80 -1.17 -49.36
CA ARG A 219 -5.75 -2.09 -48.70
C ARG A 219 -7.10 -2.10 -49.42
N ARG A 220 -7.62 -0.95 -49.85
CA ARG A 220 -8.89 -0.87 -50.59
C ARG A 220 -8.85 -1.54 -51.96
N ARG A 221 -7.69 -1.56 -52.64
CA ARG A 221 -7.54 -2.21 -53.95
C ARG A 221 -7.49 -3.75 -53.90
N ARG A 222 -7.37 -4.36 -52.71
CA ARG A 222 -7.36 -5.83 -52.54
C ARG A 222 -8.74 -6.46 -52.34
N PHE A 223 -9.81 -5.67 -52.27
CA PHE A 223 -11.19 -6.14 -52.07
C PHE A 223 -12.09 -5.95 -53.30
N SER A 224 -11.51 -5.77 -54.48
CA SER A 224 -12.25 -5.75 -55.74
C SER A 224 -11.78 -6.87 -56.64
N HIS A 225 -12.17 -8.10 -56.32
CA HIS A 225 -12.47 -9.16 -57.27
C HIS A 225 -13.29 -10.27 -56.60
#